data_AF-A0A4Q1FVX0-F1
#
_entry.id   AF-A0A4Q1FVX0-F1
#
_cell.length_a   1.000
_cell.length_b   1.000
_cell.length_c   1.000
_cell.angle_alpha   90.00
_cell.angle_beta   90.00
_cell.angle_gamma   90.00
#
_symmetry.space_group_name_H-M   'P 1'
#
loop_
_entity.id
_entity.type
_entity.pdbx_description
1 polymer ?
#
loop_
_entity_poly.entity_id
_entity_poly.type
_entity_poly.pdbx_seq_one_letter_code
_entity_poly.pdbx_strand_id
1 'polypeptide(L)'
;MFHKFYSEDHFLILENPFLKEKIDFNSIDDIIISSQFPSRKYSLYMFFSQPVQYEEKKGWWNKIICAIINNNNNPYQIKRSYYDNEIEPLLALIKKGLPEADLPNLKNSLFWRTDDGKNIFSNMKVMYSRERILLADILRKHGMMRE
;
A
#
# COMPACT_ATOMS: atom_id res chain seq x y z
N MET A 1 -0.62 -16.04 -3.23
CA MET A 1 -1.70 -16.24 -2.22
C MET A 1 -2.82 -15.31 -2.64
N PHE A 2 -3.99 -15.82 -3.04
CA PHE A 2 -5.06 -14.95 -3.55
C PHE A 2 -5.54 -14.00 -2.45
N HIS A 3 -5.29 -12.72 -2.66
CA HIS A 3 -5.87 -11.65 -1.85
C HIS A 3 -7.10 -11.15 -2.60
N LYS A 4 -8.23 -11.08 -1.90
CA LYS A 4 -9.43 -10.42 -2.41
C LYS A 4 -9.37 -8.97 -1.94
N PHE A 5 -9.56 -8.05 -2.88
CA PHE A 5 -9.64 -6.62 -2.58
C PHE A 5 -11.05 -6.14 -2.86
N TYR A 6 -11.62 -5.38 -1.94
CA TYR A 6 -12.91 -4.73 -2.15
C TYR A 6 -13.05 -3.50 -1.24
N SER A 7 -14.08 -2.70 -1.50
CA SER A 7 -14.49 -1.59 -0.63
C SER A 7 -15.77 -1.97 0.09
N GLU A 8 -15.85 -1.62 1.37
CA GLU A 8 -17.03 -1.79 2.23
C GLU A 8 -17.18 -0.50 3.04
N ASP A 9 -18.25 0.24 2.80
CA ASP A 9 -18.46 1.61 3.29
C ASP A 9 -17.25 2.53 3.00
N HIS A 10 -16.57 3.01 4.04
CA HIS A 10 -15.39 3.88 3.99
C HIS A 10 -14.07 3.11 4.17
N PHE A 11 -14.13 1.77 4.16
CA PHE A 11 -12.96 0.92 4.32
C PHE A 11 -12.50 0.30 3.00
N LEU A 12 -11.19 0.29 2.80
CA LEU A 12 -10.50 -0.63 1.90
C LEU A 12 -10.25 -1.94 2.64
N ILE A 13 -10.71 -3.04 2.06
CA ILE A 13 -10.56 -4.38 2.64
C ILE A 13 -9.57 -5.20 1.83
N LEU A 14 -8.52 -5.69 2.51
CA LEU A 14 -7.58 -6.68 1.98
C LEU A 14 -7.85 -7.99 2.71
N GLU A 15 -8.37 -8.96 1.99
CA GLU A 15 -8.85 -10.22 2.57
C GLU A 15 -8.02 -11.38 2.05
N ASN A 16 -7.47 -12.17 2.97
CA ASN A 16 -6.88 -13.46 2.65
C ASN A 16 -7.73 -14.59 3.30
N PRO A 17 -7.35 -15.87 3.16
CA PRO A 17 -8.13 -16.98 3.75
C PRO A 17 -8.27 -16.95 5.27
N PHE A 18 -7.38 -16.25 5.99
CA PHE A 18 -7.29 -16.27 7.44
C PHE A 18 -7.80 -15.00 8.11
N LEU A 19 -7.60 -13.85 7.47
CA LEU A 19 -7.85 -12.54 8.06
C LEU A 19 -8.36 -11.53 7.02
N LYS A 20 -9.06 -10.51 7.53
CA LYS A 20 -9.39 -9.28 6.83
C LYS A 20 -8.61 -8.13 7.46
N GLU A 21 -8.00 -7.32 6.61
CA GLU A 21 -7.41 -6.04 6.99
C GLU A 21 -8.31 -4.93 6.50
N LYS A 22 -8.75 -4.10 7.42
CA LYS A 22 -9.63 -2.98 7.14
C LYS A 22 -8.85 -1.70 7.35
N ILE A 23 -8.80 -0.89 6.32
CA ILE A 23 -8.09 0.38 6.27
C ILE A 23 -9.14 1.44 5.99
N ASP A 24 -9.34 2.38 6.91
CA ASP A 24 -10.20 3.53 6.64
C ASP A 24 -9.52 4.39 5.55
N PHE A 25 -10.21 4.69 4.45
CA PHE A 25 -9.67 5.58 3.42
C PHE A 25 -9.24 6.94 4.02
N ASN A 26 -9.98 7.47 4.99
CA ASN A 26 -9.66 8.71 5.69
C ASN A 26 -8.47 8.58 6.65
N SER A 27 -7.94 7.38 6.87
CA SER A 27 -6.72 7.18 7.67
C SER A 27 -5.45 7.18 6.82
N ILE A 28 -5.55 7.05 5.50
CA ILE A 28 -4.39 6.96 4.61
C ILE A 28 -3.68 8.32 4.57
N ASP A 29 -2.41 8.32 4.95
CA ASP A 29 -1.54 9.50 4.91
C ASP A 29 -0.77 9.56 3.60
N ASP A 30 -0.07 8.48 3.25
CA ASP A 30 0.83 8.46 2.09
C ASP A 30 0.74 7.10 1.38
N ILE A 31 0.78 7.12 0.04
CA ILE A 31 0.88 5.92 -0.80
C ILE A 31 2.03 6.10 -1.78
N ILE A 32 2.99 5.17 -1.73
CA ILE A 32 4.11 5.07 -2.66
C ILE A 32 4.02 3.74 -3.39
N ILE A 33 4.34 3.75 -4.68
CA ILE A 33 4.50 2.54 -5.48
C ILE A 33 5.88 2.52 -6.13
N SER A 34 6.51 1.35 -6.15
CA SER A 34 7.74 1.12 -6.89
C SER A 34 7.64 -0.11 -7.79
N SER A 35 8.28 -0.07 -8.95
CA SER A 35 8.43 -1.20 -9.87
C SER A 35 9.71 -1.99 -9.58
N GLN A 36 9.63 -3.31 -9.70
CA GLN A 36 10.76 -4.22 -9.44
C GLN A 36 11.19 -4.92 -10.73
N PHE A 37 12.09 -4.31 -11.50
CA PHE A 37 12.68 -4.96 -12.68
C PHE A 37 13.57 -6.15 -12.29
N PRO A 38 13.59 -7.28 -13.05
CA PRO A 38 12.88 -7.56 -14.31
C PRO A 38 11.47 -8.14 -14.16
N SER A 39 11.00 -8.35 -12.94
CA SER A 39 9.66 -8.87 -12.69
C SER A 39 8.57 -7.82 -12.94
N ARG A 40 7.41 -8.24 -13.46
CA ARG A 40 6.18 -7.41 -13.49
C ARG A 40 5.53 -7.36 -12.11
N LYS A 41 6.31 -6.85 -11.15
CA LYS A 41 6.02 -6.86 -9.73
C LYS A 41 6.21 -5.45 -9.19
N TYR A 42 5.31 -5.02 -8.33
CA TYR A 42 5.29 -3.68 -7.76
C TYR A 42 5.23 -3.77 -6.26
N SER A 43 6.02 -2.95 -5.58
CA SER A 43 5.84 -2.75 -4.14
C SER A 43 4.95 -1.55 -3.90
N LEU A 44 3.89 -1.77 -3.13
CA LEU A 44 3.01 -0.74 -2.63
C LEU A 44 3.34 -0.53 -1.14
N TYR A 45 3.60 0.73 -0.80
CA TYR A 45 3.82 1.20 0.56
C TYR A 45 2.67 2.13 0.90
N MET A 46 1.85 1.75 1.87
CA MET A 46 0.75 2.56 2.38
C MET A 46 1.01 2.88 3.84
N PHE A 47 0.81 4.13 4.22
CA PHE A 47 1.01 4.64 5.58
C PHE A 47 -0.28 5.26 6.10
N PHE A 48 -0.52 5.09 7.40
CA PHE A 48 -1.80 5.41 8.01
C PHE A 48 -1.65 6.20 9.30
N SER A 49 -2.59 7.13 9.53
CA SER A 49 -2.73 7.89 10.77
C SER A 49 -3.50 7.10 11.85
N GLN A 50 -4.22 6.05 11.45
CA GLN A 50 -4.90 5.11 12.34
C GLN A 50 -4.43 3.68 12.05
N PRO A 51 -4.40 2.80 13.06
CA PRO A 51 -3.94 1.42 12.85
C PRO A 51 -4.89 0.65 11.94
N VAL A 52 -4.32 -0.24 11.11
CA VAL A 52 -5.10 -1.22 10.35
C VAL A 52 -5.89 -2.09 11.32
N GLN A 53 -7.18 -2.28 11.04
CA GLN A 53 -8.05 -3.13 11.84
C GLN A 53 -8.00 -4.56 11.29
N TYR A 54 -7.71 -5.52 12.15
CA TYR A 54 -7.61 -6.92 11.79
C TYR A 54 -8.84 -7.68 12.28
N GLU A 55 -9.55 -8.34 11.36
CA GLU A 55 -10.66 -9.23 11.69
C GLU A 55 -10.32 -10.67 11.29
N GLU A 56 -10.30 -11.57 12.27
CA GLU A 56 -10.07 -13.00 12.04
C GLU A 56 -11.29 -13.65 11.39
N LYS A 57 -11.07 -14.56 10.43
CA LYS A 57 -12.15 -15.42 9.93
C LYS A 57 -12.40 -16.58 10.90
N LYS A 58 -13.67 -16.99 11.05
CA LYS A 58 -14.08 -18.09 11.93
C LYS A 58 -13.27 -19.38 11.66
N GLY A 59 -12.68 -19.96 12.70
CA GLY A 59 -11.97 -21.25 12.67
C GLY A 59 -10.87 -21.32 13.74
N TRP A 60 -10.71 -22.45 14.44
CA TRP A 60 -9.71 -22.59 15.52
C TRP A 60 -8.27 -22.42 15.00
N TRP A 61 -7.99 -22.91 13.79
CA TRP A 61 -6.69 -22.74 13.13
C TRP A 61 -6.38 -21.28 12.78
N ASN A 62 -7.41 -20.45 12.55
CA ASN A 62 -7.23 -19.06 12.16
C ASN A 62 -6.73 -18.19 13.32
N LYS A 63 -7.11 -18.48 14.58
CA LYS A 63 -6.60 -17.79 15.77
C LYS A 63 -5.07 -17.92 15.91
N ILE A 64 -4.56 -19.13 15.68
CA ILE A 64 -3.12 -19.43 15.79
C ILE A 64 -2.37 -18.76 14.63
N ILE A 65 -2.90 -18.84 13.42
CA ILE A 65 -2.30 -18.21 12.24
C ILE A 65 -2.35 -16.69 12.34
N CYS A 66 -3.43 -16.10 12.85
CA CYS A 66 -3.53 -14.66 13.07
C CYS A 66 -2.52 -14.18 14.11
N ALA A 67 -2.32 -14.89 15.21
CA ALA A 67 -1.26 -14.55 16.18
C ALA A 67 0.15 -14.54 15.54
N ILE A 68 0.40 -15.41 14.56
CA ILE A 68 1.68 -15.49 13.82
C ILE A 68 1.78 -14.42 12.71
N ILE A 69 0.69 -14.13 11.99
CA ILE A 69 0.65 -13.17 10.88
C ILE A 69 0.56 -11.72 11.38
N ASN A 70 0.01 -11.49 12.58
CA ASN A 70 -0.05 -10.17 13.22
C ASN A 70 1.35 -9.63 13.62
N ASN A 71 2.42 -10.34 13.27
CA ASN A 71 3.80 -9.82 13.22
C ASN A 71 4.03 -8.83 12.05
N ASN A 72 2.99 -8.17 11.54
CA ASN A 72 3.22 -6.89 10.87
C ASN A 72 3.69 -5.91 11.96
N ASN A 73 5.01 -5.78 12.13
CA ASN A 73 5.64 -5.07 13.26
C ASN A 73 5.18 -3.61 13.43
N ASN A 74 4.45 -3.05 12.46
CA ASN A 74 3.88 -1.72 12.55
C ASN A 74 2.45 -1.70 11.95
N PRO A 75 1.39 -1.54 12.78
CA PRO A 75 0.00 -1.50 12.32
C PRO A 75 -0.36 -0.21 11.55
N TYR A 76 0.53 0.77 11.50
CA TYR A 76 0.36 2.03 10.76
C TYR A 76 0.94 1.98 9.34
N GLN A 77 1.35 0.80 8.86
CA GLN A 77 1.84 0.64 7.49
C GLN A 77 1.50 -0.72 6.89
N ILE A 78 1.36 -0.73 5.58
CA ILE A 78 1.38 -1.95 4.75
C ILE A 78 2.47 -1.79 3.70
N LYS A 79 3.42 -2.74 3.69
CA LYS A 79 4.50 -2.82 2.70
C LYS A 79 4.41 -4.17 2.02
N ARG A 80 3.86 -4.21 0.80
CA ARG A 80 3.58 -5.46 0.09
C ARG A 80 3.92 -5.38 -1.37
N SER A 81 4.25 -6.52 -1.96
CA SER A 81 4.49 -6.62 -3.39
C SER A 81 3.40 -7.43 -4.08
N TYR A 82 2.99 -6.97 -5.26
CA TYR A 82 1.91 -7.52 -6.07
C TYR A 82 2.37 -7.70 -7.51
N TYR A 83 1.81 -8.68 -8.22
CA TYR A 83 1.96 -8.79 -9.67
C TYR A 83 0.96 -7.88 -10.42
N ASP A 84 1.18 -7.62 -11.72
CA ASP A 84 0.30 -6.82 -12.59
C ASP A 84 -1.21 -7.09 -12.33
N ASN A 85 -1.62 -8.36 -12.37
CA ASN A 85 -3.02 -8.78 -12.25
C ASN A 85 -3.61 -8.61 -10.83
N GLU A 86 -2.77 -8.53 -9.81
CA GLU A 86 -3.19 -8.34 -8.42
C GLU A 86 -3.29 -6.85 -8.09
N ILE A 87 -2.37 -6.03 -8.62
CA ILE A 87 -2.30 -4.62 -8.26
C ILE A 87 -3.34 -3.78 -8.99
N GLU A 88 -3.67 -4.08 -10.25
CA GLU A 88 -4.63 -3.27 -11.03
C GLU A 88 -6.01 -3.12 -10.33
N PRO A 89 -6.65 -4.20 -9.83
CA PRO A 89 -7.89 -4.06 -9.07
C PRO A 89 -7.74 -3.24 -7.79
N LEU A 90 -6.60 -3.38 -7.10
CA LEU A 90 -6.30 -2.62 -5.88
C LEU A 90 -6.16 -1.12 -6.17
N LEU A 91 -5.46 -0.75 -7.24
CA LEU A 91 -5.32 0.65 -7.66
C LEU A 91 -6.68 1.27 -8.01
N ALA A 92 -7.55 0.53 -8.70
CA ALA A 92 -8.89 0.99 -9.01
C ALA A 92 -9.73 1.27 -7.74
N LEU A 93 -9.60 0.42 -6.72
CA LEU A 93 -10.26 0.63 -5.43
C LEU A 93 -9.68 1.83 -4.68
N ILE A 94 -8.35 2.00 -4.68
CA ILE A 94 -7.69 3.17 -4.10
C ILE A 94 -8.21 4.45 -4.75
N LYS A 95 -8.28 4.52 -6.09
CA LYS A 95 -8.80 5.70 -6.79
C LYS A 95 -10.27 5.98 -6.51
N LYS A 96 -11.07 4.94 -6.26
CA LYS A 96 -12.48 5.10 -5.88
C LYS A 96 -12.63 5.72 -4.49
N GLY A 97 -11.82 5.29 -3.51
CA GLY A 97 -11.86 5.79 -2.13
C GLY A 97 -11.03 7.06 -1.89
N LEU A 98 -10.01 7.30 -2.71
CA LEU A 98 -9.15 8.49 -2.73
C LEU A 98 -9.11 9.05 -4.17
N PRO A 99 -10.13 9.82 -4.60
CA PRO A 99 -10.22 10.38 -5.94
C PRO A 99 -9.04 11.27 -6.35
N GLU A 100 -8.34 11.84 -5.38
CA GLU A 100 -7.16 12.69 -5.55
C GLU A 100 -5.86 11.89 -5.76
N ALA A 101 -5.86 10.57 -5.56
CA ALA A 101 -4.68 9.74 -5.80
C ALA A 101 -4.31 9.73 -7.30
N ASP A 102 -3.03 9.94 -7.59
CA ASP A 102 -2.46 9.86 -8.93
C ASP A 102 -1.98 8.43 -9.21
N LEU A 103 -2.78 7.67 -9.97
CA LEU A 103 -2.45 6.29 -10.31
C LEU A 103 -1.45 6.26 -11.49
N PRO A 104 -0.24 5.71 -11.32
CA PRO A 104 0.71 5.66 -12.41
C PRO A 104 0.35 4.58 -13.43
N ASN A 105 0.73 4.81 -14.68
CA ASN A 105 0.58 3.81 -15.74
C ASN A 105 1.62 2.68 -15.57
N LEU A 106 1.14 1.50 -15.18
CA LEU A 106 1.95 0.31 -14.94
C LEU A 106 2.75 -0.16 -16.17
N LYS A 107 2.23 0.03 -17.38
CA LYS A 107 2.91 -0.39 -18.62
C LYS A 107 4.23 0.34 -18.85
N ASN A 108 4.34 1.57 -18.35
CA ASN A 108 5.53 2.42 -18.46
C ASN A 108 6.37 2.40 -17.18
N SER A 109 6.17 1.40 -16.32
CA SER A 109 6.80 1.34 -14.99
C SER A 109 8.32 1.24 -14.99
N LEU A 110 8.91 0.81 -16.11
CA LEU A 110 10.37 0.81 -16.34
C LEU A 110 10.96 2.22 -16.49
N PHE A 111 10.12 3.20 -16.81
CA PHE A 111 10.51 4.59 -17.03
C PHE A 111 10.02 5.50 -15.91
N TRP A 112 9.48 4.93 -14.82
CA TRP A 112 9.06 5.73 -13.70
C TRP A 112 10.26 6.42 -13.06
N ARG A 113 10.07 7.70 -12.79
CA ARG A 113 11.03 8.55 -12.10
C ARG A 113 10.28 9.60 -11.30
N THR A 114 10.69 9.80 -10.06
CA THR A 114 10.29 10.95 -9.24
C THR A 114 11.52 11.80 -9.00
N ASP A 115 11.39 13.09 -9.31
CA ASP A 115 12.45 14.08 -9.14
C ASP A 115 11.96 15.11 -8.12
N ASP A 116 12.60 15.13 -6.96
CA ASP A 116 12.31 16.06 -5.86
C ASP A 116 13.30 17.23 -5.85
N GLY A 117 13.98 17.49 -6.97
CA GLY A 117 14.99 18.54 -7.16
C GLY A 117 16.37 18.18 -6.57
N LYS A 118 16.41 17.68 -5.34
CA LYS A 118 17.66 17.21 -4.69
C LYS A 118 17.89 15.71 -4.84
N ASN A 119 16.82 14.94 -5.00
CA ASN A 119 16.85 13.49 -5.07
C ASN A 119 16.12 13.02 -6.33
N ILE A 120 16.66 11.98 -6.95
CA ILE A 120 16.04 11.30 -8.09
C ILE A 120 15.80 9.85 -7.69
N PHE A 121 14.53 9.45 -7.68
CA PHE A 121 14.12 8.09 -7.38
C PHE A 121 13.68 7.41 -8.67
N SER A 122 14.50 6.47 -9.12
CA SER A 122 14.16 5.58 -10.24
C SER A 122 13.10 4.57 -9.81
N ASN A 123 12.20 4.23 -10.73
CA ASN A 123 11.19 3.18 -10.58
C ASN A 123 10.17 3.41 -9.45
N MET A 124 10.10 4.61 -8.87
CA MET A 124 9.21 4.90 -7.74
C MET A 124 8.34 6.12 -8.06
N LYS A 125 7.10 6.11 -7.57
CA LYS A 125 6.11 7.18 -7.71
C LYS A 125 5.36 7.39 -6.40
N VAL A 126 5.05 8.63 -6.10
CA VAL A 126 4.07 8.99 -5.07
C VAL A 126 2.71 8.93 -5.73
N MET A 127 1.84 8.05 -5.23
CA MET A 127 0.45 7.98 -5.69
C MET A 127 -0.44 8.95 -4.90
N TYR A 128 -0.14 9.13 -3.62
CA TYR A 128 -0.92 9.97 -2.74
C TYR A 128 -0.07 10.47 -1.58
N SER A 129 -0.27 11.72 -1.19
CA SER A 129 0.20 12.27 0.07
C SER A 129 -0.80 13.29 0.56
N ARG A 130 -1.33 13.07 1.76
CA ARG A 130 -2.30 13.96 2.41
C ARG A 130 -1.73 15.36 2.61
N GLU A 131 -0.46 15.43 2.99
CA GLU A 131 0.27 16.69 3.22
C GLU A 131 0.87 17.28 1.93
N ARG A 132 0.73 16.59 0.79
CA ARG A 132 1.30 16.98 -0.51
C ARG A 132 2.82 17.19 -0.46
N ILE A 133 3.51 16.36 0.32
CA ILE A 133 4.97 16.41 0.47
C ILE A 133 5.66 15.54 -0.59
N LEU A 134 6.95 15.80 -0.79
CA LEU A 134 7.79 15.15 -1.79
C LEU A 134 8.20 13.73 -1.35
N LEU A 135 8.60 12.88 -2.30
CA LEU A 135 8.92 11.47 -2.02
C LEU A 135 10.03 11.31 -0.97
N ALA A 136 11.11 12.10 -1.08
CA ALA A 136 12.19 12.08 -0.10
C ALA A 136 11.70 12.39 1.32
N ASP A 137 10.76 13.33 1.45
CA ASP A 137 10.21 13.74 2.75
C ASP A 137 9.26 12.68 3.31
N ILE A 138 8.46 12.01 2.45
CA ILE A 138 7.65 10.85 2.85
C ILE A 138 8.56 9.73 3.35
N LEU A 139 9.64 9.42 2.62
CA LEU A 139 10.58 8.37 3.01
C LEU A 139 11.28 8.69 4.34
N ARG A 140 11.64 9.94 4.60
CA ARG A 140 12.19 10.35 5.91
C ARG A 140 11.15 10.27 7.02
N LYS A 141 9.95 10.82 6.81
CA LYS A 141 8.81 10.79 7.74
C LYS A 141 8.54 9.37 8.25
N HIS A 142 8.65 8.38 7.37
CA HIS A 142 8.39 6.97 7.68
C HIS A 142 9.65 6.13 7.94
N GLY A 143 10.80 6.77 8.21
CA GLY A 143 12.05 6.11 8.62
C GLY A 143 12.70 5.22 7.55
N MET A 144 12.37 5.44 6.28
CA MET A 144 12.91 4.72 5.12
C MET A 144 14.12 5.40 4.47
N MET A 145 14.41 6.64 4.86
CA MET A 145 15.57 7.40 4.45
C MET A 145 16.10 8.18 5.66
N ARG A 146 17.42 8.33 5.77
CA ARG A 146 18.04 9.17 6.81
C ARG A 146 17.86 10.65 6.46
N GLU A 147 17.84 11.50 7.49
CA GLU A 147 17.83 12.96 7.34
C GLU A 147 19.03 13.47 6.53
#